data_AF-A0A2D6PEA8-F1
#
_entry.id   AF-A0A2D6PEA8-F1
#
_cell.length_a   1.000
_cell.length_b   1.000
_cell.length_c   1.000
_cell.angle_alpha   90.00
_cell.angle_beta   90.00
_cell.angle_gamma   90.00
#
_symmetry.space_group_name_H-M   'P 1'
#
loop_
_entity.id
_entity.type
_entity.pdbx_description
1 polymer ?
#
loop_
_entity_poly.entity_id
_entity_poly.type
_entity_poly.pdbx_seq_one_letter_code
_entity_poly.pdbx_strand_id
1 'polypeptide(L)'
;MPRTIDRTQPIRRFARVVAAVDLPGVPEGTGGKVRVANGVSWYRYWVSFDNGIDLGGVGHEQLAQRRDWPQFRIDREAAALGTDLADGTDSADADDGADGPATGNSHGVPEHLLERSRLARERLGA
;
A
#
# COMPACT_ATOMS: atom_id res chain seq x y z
N MET A 1 -9.29 4.66 -24.79
CA MET A 1 -9.08 5.60 -23.68
C MET A 1 -8.77 4.77 -22.44
N PRO A 2 -7.62 4.96 -21.78
CA PRO A 2 -7.33 4.27 -20.52
C PRO A 2 -8.37 4.72 -19.48
N ARG A 3 -9.05 3.75 -18.85
CA ARG A 3 -10.03 4.04 -17.81
C ARG A 3 -9.31 3.94 -16.48
N THR A 4 -9.13 5.06 -15.79
CA THR A 4 -8.61 5.04 -14.41
C THR A 4 -9.57 4.23 -13.53
N ILE A 5 -9.04 3.18 -12.91
CA ILE A 5 -9.83 2.34 -11.99
C ILE A 5 -9.79 3.01 -10.62
N ASP A 6 -10.96 3.35 -10.08
CA ASP A 6 -11.08 3.76 -8.69
C ASP A 6 -11.05 2.53 -7.78
N ARG A 7 -9.90 2.30 -7.13
CA ARG A 7 -9.68 1.23 -6.15
C ARG A 7 -9.91 1.66 -4.71
N THR A 8 -10.42 2.86 -4.48
CA THR A 8 -10.75 3.34 -3.13
C THR A 8 -12.15 2.91 -2.70
N GLN A 9 -13.02 2.60 -3.67
CA GLN A 9 -14.39 2.22 -3.41
C GLN A 9 -14.54 0.75 -3.03
N PRO A 10 -15.41 0.42 -2.06
CA PRO A 10 -15.67 -0.96 -1.67
C PRO A 10 -16.27 -1.79 -2.81
N ILE A 11 -15.80 -3.04 -2.90
CA ILE A 11 -16.39 -4.04 -3.79
C ILE A 11 -17.73 -4.48 -3.20
N ARG A 12 -18.79 -4.38 -4.02
CA ARG A 12 -20.15 -4.74 -3.61
C ARG A 12 -20.34 -6.25 -3.53
N ARG A 13 -21.27 -6.69 -2.69
CA ARG A 13 -21.74 -8.08 -2.65
C ARG A 13 -22.20 -8.53 -4.04
N PHE A 14 -21.93 -9.80 -4.37
CA PHE A 14 -22.21 -10.44 -5.64
C PHE A 14 -21.46 -9.91 -6.86
N ALA A 15 -20.55 -8.95 -6.68
CA ALA A 15 -19.65 -8.52 -7.73
C ALA A 15 -18.74 -9.66 -8.18
N ARG A 16 -18.40 -9.65 -9.48
CA ARG A 16 -17.42 -10.56 -10.06
C ARG A 16 -16.03 -9.96 -9.88
N VAL A 17 -15.15 -10.76 -9.29
CA VAL A 17 -13.77 -10.39 -8.96
C VAL A 17 -12.79 -11.39 -9.54
N VAL A 18 -11.52 -11.03 -9.50
CA VAL A 18 -10.38 -11.85 -9.88
C VAL A 18 -9.35 -11.75 -8.76
N ALA A 19 -8.72 -12.87 -8.40
CA ALA A 19 -7.59 -12.90 -7.47
C ALA A 19 -6.43 -12.10 -8.07
N ALA A 20 -6.01 -11.04 -7.37
CA ALA A 20 -4.95 -10.15 -7.84
C ALA A 20 -3.55 -10.62 -7.45
N VAL A 21 -3.48 -11.57 -6.52
CA VAL A 21 -2.27 -12.22 -6.01
C VAL A 21 -2.58 -13.70 -5.85
N ASP A 22 -1.54 -14.52 -5.70
CA ASP A 22 -1.71 -15.90 -5.29
C ASP A 22 -2.25 -15.96 -3.85
N LEU A 23 -3.39 -16.61 -3.72
CA LEU A 23 -4.08 -16.85 -2.45
C LEU A 23 -4.01 -18.35 -2.11
N PRO A 24 -4.25 -18.74 -0.84
CA PRO A 24 -4.21 -20.14 -0.44
C PRO A 24 -5.14 -21.03 -1.29
N GLY A 25 -4.55 -21.85 -2.17
CA GLY A 25 -5.27 -22.73 -3.10
C GLY A 25 -5.92 -22.03 -4.31
N VAL A 26 -5.81 -20.70 -4.43
CA VAL A 26 -6.42 -19.91 -5.51
C VAL A 26 -5.30 -19.13 -6.22
N PRO A 27 -4.87 -19.59 -7.41
CA PRO A 27 -3.86 -18.88 -8.20
C PRO A 27 -4.31 -17.47 -8.60
N GLU A 28 -3.36 -16.57 -8.82
CA GLU A 28 -3.60 -15.26 -9.42
C GLU A 28 -4.38 -15.41 -10.75
N GLY A 29 -5.30 -14.48 -11.01
CA GLY A 29 -6.13 -14.51 -12.21
C GLY A 29 -7.38 -15.39 -12.07
N THR A 30 -7.53 -16.14 -10.98
CA THR A 30 -8.73 -16.96 -10.76
C THR A 30 -9.96 -16.07 -10.54
N GLY A 31 -10.99 -16.32 -11.35
CA GLY A 31 -12.29 -15.64 -11.23
C GLY A 31 -13.04 -16.05 -9.98
N GLY A 32 -13.84 -15.15 -9.43
CA GLY A 32 -14.69 -15.43 -8.29
C GLY A 32 -15.87 -14.48 -8.15
N LYS A 33 -16.71 -14.75 -7.16
CA LYS A 33 -17.88 -13.96 -6.80
C LYS A 33 -17.88 -13.63 -5.32
N VAL A 34 -18.00 -12.33 -5.01
CA VAL A 34 -18.09 -11.87 -3.62
C VAL A 34 -19.40 -12.33 -2.99
N ARG A 35 -19.33 -13.08 -1.89
CA ARG A 35 -20.48 -13.55 -1.11
C ARG A 35 -20.82 -12.62 0.04
N VAL A 36 -19.79 -12.10 0.69
CA VAL A 36 -19.89 -11.18 1.82
C VAL A 36 -18.87 -10.07 1.64
N ALA A 37 -19.28 -8.83 1.89
CA ALA A 37 -18.42 -7.66 1.92
C ALA A 37 -18.60 -7.01 3.30
N ASN A 38 -17.58 -7.10 4.13
CA ASN A 38 -17.57 -6.57 5.49
C ASN A 38 -16.57 -5.42 5.60
N GLY A 39 -16.82 -4.50 6.53
CA GLY A 39 -15.93 -3.39 6.85
C GLY A 39 -16.39 -2.04 6.31
N VAL A 40 -15.99 -0.99 7.01
CA VAL A 40 -16.28 0.41 6.66
C VAL A 40 -14.99 1.12 6.27
N SER A 41 -13.93 0.92 7.06
CA SER A 41 -12.58 1.42 6.84
C SER A 41 -11.56 0.31 6.51
N TRP A 42 -11.82 -0.93 6.95
CA TRP A 42 -11.03 -2.10 6.56
C TRP A 42 -11.92 -3.14 5.89
N TYR A 43 -11.87 -3.18 4.56
CA TYR A 43 -12.70 -4.11 3.83
C TYR A 43 -12.15 -5.53 3.89
N ARG A 44 -13.05 -6.47 4.21
CA ARG A 44 -12.81 -7.91 4.24
C ARG A 44 -13.88 -8.62 3.44
N TYR A 45 -13.44 -9.47 2.52
CA TYR A 45 -14.33 -10.14 1.59
C TYR A 45 -14.33 -11.65 1.84
N TRP A 46 -15.50 -12.24 1.65
CA TRP A 46 -15.63 -13.68 1.38
C TRP A 46 -15.92 -13.86 -0.09
N VAL A 47 -15.10 -14.65 -0.76
CA VAL A 47 -15.18 -14.87 -2.21
C VAL A 47 -15.30 -16.36 -2.46
N SER A 48 -16.31 -16.72 -3.25
CA SER A 48 -16.39 -18.05 -3.87
C SER A 48 -15.65 -18.00 -5.18
N PHE A 49 -14.53 -18.69 -5.29
CA PHE A 49 -13.74 -18.76 -6.52
C PHE A 49 -14.23 -19.85 -7.46
N ASP A 50 -13.99 -19.66 -8.76
CA ASP A 50 -14.44 -20.58 -9.81
C ASP A 50 -13.68 -21.93 -9.76
N ASN A 51 -12.56 -22.00 -9.04
CA ASN A 51 -11.84 -23.24 -8.74
C ASN A 51 -12.50 -24.11 -7.64
N GLY A 52 -13.63 -23.65 -7.09
CA GLY A 52 -14.39 -24.37 -6.06
C GLY A 52 -13.96 -24.08 -4.62
N ILE A 53 -13.02 -23.15 -4.41
CA ILE A 53 -12.57 -22.75 -3.07
C ILE A 53 -13.34 -21.50 -2.63
N ASP A 54 -13.93 -21.59 -1.44
CA ASP A 54 -14.49 -20.44 -0.73
C ASP A 54 -13.43 -19.90 0.24
N LEU A 55 -12.96 -18.68 -0.01
CA LEU A 55 -11.95 -18.03 0.83
C LEU A 55 -12.52 -16.82 1.54
N GLY A 56 -12.30 -16.78 2.86
CA GLY A 56 -12.68 -15.68 3.72
C GLY A 56 -11.51 -14.79 4.12
N GLY A 57 -11.82 -13.59 4.59
CA GLY A 57 -10.81 -12.66 5.12
C GLY A 57 -9.95 -12.00 4.04
N VAL A 58 -10.32 -12.10 2.77
CA VAL A 58 -9.56 -11.52 1.66
C VAL A 58 -9.58 -10.00 1.75
N GLY A 59 -8.41 -9.37 1.66
CA GLY A 59 -8.27 -7.92 1.67
C GLY A 59 -8.73 -7.27 0.37
N HIS A 60 -8.83 -5.94 0.37
CA HIS A 60 -9.26 -5.17 -0.80
C HIS A 60 -8.18 -5.14 -1.89
N GLU A 61 -6.94 -4.98 -1.46
CA GLU A 61 -5.74 -4.95 -2.27
C GLU A 61 -5.49 -6.26 -3.04
N GLN A 62 -5.95 -7.39 -2.48
CA GLN A 62 -5.80 -8.75 -3.02
C GLN A 62 -6.85 -9.11 -4.08
N LEU A 63 -7.84 -8.25 -4.31
CA LEU A 63 -8.89 -8.46 -5.29
C LEU A 63 -8.92 -7.34 -6.32
N ALA A 64 -9.19 -7.73 -7.56
CA ALA A 64 -9.52 -6.82 -8.64
C ALA A 64 -10.94 -7.11 -9.13
N GLN A 65 -11.68 -6.08 -9.54
CA GLN A 65 -12.95 -6.31 -10.21
C GLN A 65 -12.70 -6.93 -11.58
N ARG A 66 -13.53 -7.91 -11.98
CA ARG A 66 -13.30 -8.65 -13.23
C ARG A 66 -13.30 -7.76 -14.48
N ARG A 67 -14.09 -6.68 -14.47
CA ARG A 67 -14.12 -5.67 -15.54
C ARG A 67 -12.82 -4.86 -15.66
N ASP A 68 -12.13 -4.68 -14.54
CA ASP A 68 -10.99 -3.79 -14.39
C ASP A 68 -9.66 -4.57 -14.41
N TRP A 69 -9.72 -5.91 -14.46
CA TRP A 69 -8.55 -6.79 -14.44
C TRP A 69 -7.46 -6.47 -15.47
N PRO A 70 -7.77 -6.16 -16.75
CA PRO A 70 -6.74 -5.85 -17.73
C PRO A 70 -5.93 -4.59 -17.35
N GLN A 71 -6.62 -3.55 -16.88
CA GLN A 71 -5.99 -2.29 -16.49
C GLN A 71 -5.27 -2.43 -15.14
N PHE A 72 -5.80 -3.23 -14.21
CA PHE A 72 -5.12 -3.56 -12.96
C PHE A 72 -3.72 -4.15 -13.18
N ARG A 73 -3.54 -5.03 -14.17
CA ARG A 73 -2.22 -5.59 -14.49
C ARG A 73 -1.25 -4.53 -15.00
N ILE A 74 -1.72 -3.63 -15.86
CA ILE A 74 -0.93 -2.52 -16.42
C ILE A 74 -0.52 -1.56 -15.29
N ASP A 75 -1.46 -1.19 -14.42
CA ASP A 75 -1.19 -0.29 -13.29
C ASP A 75 -0.22 -0.91 -12.29
N ARG A 76 -0.31 -2.24 -12.05
CA ARG A 76 0.63 -2.98 -11.18
C ARG A 76 2.03 -3.01 -11.78
N GLU A 77 2.16 -3.26 -13.07
CA GLU A 77 3.45 -3.26 -13.78
C GLU A 77 4.07 -1.85 -13.77
N ALA A 78 3.27 -0.81 -14.01
CA ALA A 78 3.72 0.58 -13.92
C ALA A 78 4.13 0.97 -12.49
N ALA A 79 3.40 0.51 -11.46
CA ALA A 79 3.74 0.76 -10.07
C ALA A 79 5.03 0.04 -9.66
N ALA A 80 5.24 -1.20 -10.12
CA ALA A 80 6.47 -1.95 -9.88
C ALA A 80 7.71 -1.25 -10.49
N LEU A 81 7.58 -0.76 -11.72
CA LEU A 81 8.62 0.06 -12.37
C LEU A 81 8.88 1.39 -11.65
N GLY A 82 7.85 1.97 -11.03
CA GLY A 82 7.98 3.20 -10.24
C GLY A 82 8.68 2.98 -8.89
N THR A 83 8.54 1.80 -8.28
CA THR A 83 9.24 1.46 -7.03
C THR A 83 10.74 1.24 -7.22
N ASP A 84 11.18 0.71 -8.36
CA ASP A 84 12.61 0.54 -8.67
C ASP A 84 13.35 1.89 -8.80
N LEU A 85 12.65 2.97 -9.13
CA LEU A 85 13.22 4.33 -9.20
C LEU A 85 13.29 5.03 -7.85
N ALA A 86 12.57 4.54 -6.83
CA ALA A 86 12.57 5.12 -5.48
C ALA A 86 13.60 4.45 -4.55
N ASP A 87 14.05 3.23 -4.86
CA ASP A 87 15.03 2.47 -4.06
C ASP A 87 16.49 2.87 -4.35
N GLY A 88 16.74 3.82 -5.26
CA GLY A 88 18.07 4.31 -5.63
C GLY A 88 18.62 5.48 -4.80
N THR A 89 18.06 5.76 -3.62
CA THR A 89 18.43 6.95 -2.82
C THR A 89 18.88 6.68 -1.39
N ASP A 90 19.35 5.47 -1.08
CA ASP A 90 20.03 5.27 0.21
C ASP A 90 21.12 4.18 0.14
N SER A 91 22.29 4.52 -0.40
CA SER A 91 23.62 3.99 0.00
C SER A 91 24.75 4.58 -0.85
N ALA A 92 25.50 5.52 -0.27
CA ALA A 92 26.92 5.87 -0.50
C ALA A 92 27.16 7.27 0.11
N ASP A 93 28.07 7.56 1.03
CA ASP A 93 29.20 6.82 1.61
C ASP A 93 29.64 7.58 2.89
N ALA A 94 30.14 6.83 3.89
CA ALA A 94 31.05 7.36 4.91
C ALA A 94 32.39 7.73 4.21
N ASP A 95 33.12 8.80 4.54
CA ASP A 95 33.86 9.06 5.78
C ASP A 95 34.74 10.31 5.49
N ASP A 96 34.90 11.25 6.44
CA ASP A 96 36.21 11.83 6.80
C ASP A 96 36.04 12.73 8.04
N GLY A 97 36.91 12.51 9.03
CA GLY A 97 36.75 13.04 10.39
C GLY A 97 37.12 14.51 10.58
N ALA A 98 36.49 15.13 11.58
CA ALA A 98 37.04 16.29 12.29
C ALA A 98 36.39 16.43 13.68
N ASP A 99 37.27 16.60 14.68
CA ASP A 99 37.03 16.81 16.11
C ASP A 99 35.97 17.89 16.46
N GLY A 100 35.22 17.67 17.56
CA GLY A 100 34.52 18.75 18.29
C GLY A 100 33.07 18.47 18.68
N PRO A 101 32.55 19.10 19.76
CA PRO A 101 31.68 18.43 20.73
C PRO A 101 30.25 18.18 20.24
N ALA A 102 29.76 16.98 20.56
CA ALA A 102 28.40 16.53 20.33
C ALA A 102 27.36 17.47 20.97
N THR A 103 26.66 18.26 20.16
CA THR A 103 25.35 18.82 20.52
C THR A 103 24.53 19.08 19.24
N GLY A 104 24.17 18.03 18.50
CA GLY A 104 23.42 18.18 17.25
C GLY A 104 22.75 16.87 16.80
N ASN A 105 21.43 16.93 16.64
CA ASN A 105 20.48 15.96 16.05
C ASN A 105 20.85 14.46 15.91
N SER A 106 21.36 13.79 16.95
CA SER A 106 21.72 12.36 16.96
C SER A 106 20.68 11.34 16.43
N HIS A 107 19.44 11.76 16.20
CA HIS A 107 18.33 10.93 15.76
C HIS A 107 17.89 11.15 14.30
N GLY A 108 18.65 11.93 13.50
CA GLY A 108 18.32 12.18 12.09
C GLY A 108 16.99 12.91 11.89
N VAL A 109 16.57 13.69 12.89
CA VAL A 109 15.27 14.36 12.88
C VAL A 109 15.30 15.55 11.91
N PRO A 110 14.34 15.65 10.97
CA PRO A 110 14.23 16.78 10.05
C PRO A 110 14.10 18.13 10.77
N GLU A 111 14.81 19.15 10.30
CA GLU A 111 14.92 20.48 10.94
C GLU A 111 13.57 21.15 11.27
N HIS A 112 12.60 21.05 10.36
CA HIS A 112 11.28 21.66 10.56
C HIS A 112 10.52 21.10 11.78
N LEU A 113 10.84 19.88 12.24
CA LEU A 113 10.26 19.30 13.45
C LEU A 113 10.95 19.82 14.72
N LEU A 114 12.26 20.04 14.67
CA LEU A 114 13.01 20.65 15.76
C LEU A 114 12.54 22.08 16.01
N GLU A 115 12.34 22.84 14.93
CA GLU A 115 11.85 24.22 14.97
C GLU A 115 10.43 24.31 15.54
N ARG A 116 9.51 23.43 15.11
CA ARG A 116 8.16 23.32 15.69
C ARG A 116 8.20 22.99 17.18
N SER A 117 9.09 22.09 17.60
CA SER A 117 9.23 21.71 19.02
C SER A 117 9.78 22.86 19.87
N ARG A 118 10.69 23.67 19.32
CA ARG A 118 11.24 24.86 19.98
C ARG A 118 10.15 25.91 20.18
N LEU A 119 9.41 26.23 19.12
CA LEU A 119 8.28 27.15 19.17
C LEU A 119 7.14 26.68 20.10
N ALA A 120 6.97 25.37 20.29
CA ALA A 120 6.00 24.83 21.23
C ALA A 120 6.47 25.02 22.68
N ARG A 121 7.76 24.82 22.97
CA ARG A 121 8.34 25.04 24.31
C ARG A 121 8.36 26.52 24.69
N GLU A 122 8.68 27.41 23.75
CA GLU A 122 8.61 28.86 23.97
C GLU A 122 7.20 29.34 24.34
N ARG A 123 6.15 28.73 23.75
CA ARG A 123 4.76 29.00 24.14
C ARG A 123 4.39 28.45 25.52
N LEU A 124 5.04 27.37 25.95
CA LEU A 124 4.76 26.71 27.23
C LEU A 124 5.61 27.26 28.39
N GLY A 125 6.57 28.15 28.11
CA GLY A 125 7.39 28.83 29.13
C GLY A 125 8.31 27.91 29.92
N ALA A 126 8.92 26.91 29.26
CA ALA A 126 9.92 26.02 29.84
C ALA A 126 11.32 26.32 29.28
#